data_AF-A0A933VTN2-F1
#
_entry.id   AF-A0A933VTN2-F1
#
_cell.length_a   1.000
_cell.length_b   1.000
_cell.length_c   1.000
_cell.angle_alpha   90.00
_cell.angle_beta   90.00
_cell.angle_gamma   90.00
#
_symmetry.space_group_name_H-M   'P 1'
#
loop_
_entity.id
_entity.type
_entity.pdbx_description
1 polymer ?
#
loop_
_entity_poly.entity_id
_entity_poly.type
_entity_poly.pdbx_seq_one_letter_code
_entity_poly.pdbx_strand_id
1 'polypeptide(L)'
;MAIFVVVALAGCASAPIVTDLTTVAANPLPFRNQRVELAAYVLENPAPTGDKYRTWTFTIGSAGTGRIIASEEGYNPSTIDKAYRLVDEAFRASEPVIVTGKLRVGPYREIAAGMEIDLDSVSYKGTVINTDEGPFVQDYYYYPYYGPLFWDPWFPHHHHHHW
;
A
#
# COMPACT_ATOMS: atom_id res chain seq x y z
N MET A 1 -45.46 3.37 15.40
CA MET A 1 -44.47 2.59 14.62
C MET A 1 -43.40 3.56 14.18
N ALA A 2 -42.24 3.57 14.85
CA ALA A 2 -41.17 4.54 14.58
C ALA A 2 -40.20 3.92 13.56
N ILE A 3 -40.08 4.54 12.38
CA ILE A 3 -39.11 4.14 11.36
C ILE A 3 -37.80 4.85 11.71
N PHE A 4 -36.84 4.09 12.24
CA PHE A 4 -35.45 4.53 12.37
C PHE A 4 -34.80 4.46 10.98
N VAL A 5 -34.63 5.61 10.33
CA VAL A 5 -33.76 5.73 9.15
C VAL A 5 -32.32 5.79 9.65
N VAL A 6 -31.62 4.67 9.58
CA VAL A 6 -30.17 4.61 9.78
C VAL A 6 -29.53 5.16 8.51
N VAL A 7 -29.21 6.46 8.52
CA VAL A 7 -28.34 7.05 7.50
C VAL A 7 -26.92 6.58 7.80
N ALA A 8 -26.49 5.52 7.12
CA ALA A 8 -25.10 5.09 7.13
C ALA A 8 -24.26 6.15 6.40
N LEU A 9 -23.56 6.98 7.17
CA LEU A 9 -22.49 7.85 6.68
C LEU A 9 -21.30 6.95 6.29
N ALA A 10 -21.35 6.36 5.10
CA ALA A 10 -20.17 5.75 4.50
C ALA A 10 -19.20 6.89 4.18
N GLY A 11 -18.06 6.94 4.87
CA GLY A 11 -16.98 7.86 4.54
C GLY A 11 -16.57 7.65 3.08
N CYS A 12 -16.75 8.66 2.25
CA CYS A 12 -16.35 8.62 0.85
C CYS A 12 -14.83 8.52 0.74
N ALA A 13 -14.29 7.30 0.68
CA ALA A 13 -13.06 7.08 -0.05
C ALA A 13 -13.35 7.45 -1.51
N SER A 14 -12.59 8.40 -2.08
CA SER A 14 -12.78 8.80 -3.47
C SER A 14 -12.53 7.60 -4.39
N ALA A 15 -13.50 7.31 -5.27
CA ALA A 15 -13.31 6.31 -6.32
C ALA A 15 -12.07 6.63 -7.17
N PRO A 16 -11.33 5.62 -7.66
CA PRO A 16 -10.17 5.86 -8.49
C PRO A 16 -10.59 6.51 -9.82
N ILE A 17 -9.76 7.42 -10.31
CA ILE A 17 -9.91 8.01 -11.64
C ILE A 17 -9.42 6.97 -12.65
N VAL A 18 -10.35 6.36 -13.39
CA VAL A 18 -10.02 5.44 -14.48
C VAL A 18 -9.44 6.25 -15.64
N THR A 19 -8.18 5.97 -16.00
CA THR A 19 -7.48 6.69 -17.07
C THR A 19 -6.47 5.76 -17.76
N ASP A 20 -5.72 6.29 -18.73
CA ASP A 20 -4.73 5.54 -19.49
C ASP A 20 -3.33 6.17 -19.39
N LEU A 21 -2.31 5.35 -19.64
CA LEU A 21 -0.91 5.74 -19.48
C LEU A 21 -0.50 6.89 -20.42
N THR A 22 -1.11 7.01 -21.61
CA THR A 22 -0.84 8.08 -22.56
C THR A 22 -1.35 9.42 -22.04
N THR A 23 -2.58 9.43 -21.52
CA THR A 23 -3.19 10.61 -20.92
C THR A 23 -2.39 11.11 -19.72
N VAL A 24 -2.00 10.20 -18.82
CA VAL A 24 -1.19 10.56 -17.64
C VAL A 24 0.20 11.04 -18.04
N ALA A 25 0.88 10.37 -18.97
CA ALA A 25 2.23 10.75 -19.36
C ALA A 25 2.27 12.10 -20.12
N ALA A 26 1.24 12.42 -20.91
CA ALA A 26 1.17 13.68 -21.64
C ALA A 26 0.94 14.88 -20.72
N ASN A 27 0.15 14.70 -19.64
CA ASN A 27 -0.12 15.76 -18.67
C ASN A 27 -0.36 15.16 -17.27
N PRO A 28 0.70 14.91 -16.48
CA PRO A 28 0.57 14.19 -15.21
C PRO A 28 0.07 15.07 -14.05
N LEU A 29 0.20 16.39 -14.15
CA LEU A 29 -0.10 17.31 -13.05
C LEU A 29 -1.56 17.26 -12.54
N PRO A 30 -2.60 17.13 -13.38
CA PRO A 30 -3.99 16.98 -12.92
C PRO A 30 -4.24 15.71 -12.10
N PHE A 31 -3.43 14.67 -12.32
CA PHE A 31 -3.54 13.38 -11.63
C PHE A 31 -2.68 13.33 -10.37
N ARG A 32 -1.86 14.35 -10.11
CA ARG A 32 -0.96 14.39 -8.96
C ARG A 32 -1.75 14.29 -7.64
N ASN A 33 -1.32 13.36 -6.79
CA ASN A 33 -1.94 12.98 -5.53
C ASN A 33 -3.38 12.44 -5.66
N GLN A 34 -3.86 12.17 -6.87
CA GLN A 34 -5.13 11.51 -7.10
C GLN A 34 -4.94 10.00 -7.08
N ARG A 35 -5.99 9.31 -6.67
CA ARG A 35 -6.09 7.86 -6.82
C ARG A 35 -6.46 7.56 -8.27
N VAL A 36 -5.63 6.81 -8.98
CA VAL A 36 -5.81 6.47 -10.40
C VAL A 36 -5.91 4.97 -10.57
N GLU A 37 -6.61 4.55 -11.62
CA GLU A 37 -6.64 3.16 -12.10
C GLU A 37 -6.14 3.15 -13.54
N LEU A 38 -5.10 2.35 -13.81
CA LEU A 38 -4.39 2.29 -15.08
C LEU A 38 -4.25 0.85 -15.56
N ALA A 39 -4.60 0.60 -16.82
CA ALA A 39 -4.20 -0.62 -17.52
C ALA A 39 -2.85 -0.39 -18.22
N ALA A 40 -1.83 -1.20 -17.92
CA ALA A 40 -0.51 -1.05 -18.51
C ALA A 40 0.28 -2.37 -18.57
N TYR A 41 1.23 -2.45 -19.49
CA TYR A 41 2.19 -3.55 -19.54
C TYR A 41 3.28 -3.36 -18.49
N VAL A 42 3.73 -4.47 -17.94
CA VAL A 42 4.87 -4.53 -17.03
C VAL A 42 6.15 -4.52 -17.87
N LEU A 43 7.08 -3.63 -17.55
CA LEU A 43 8.39 -3.52 -18.21
C LEU A 43 9.48 -4.22 -17.40
N GLU A 44 9.44 -4.07 -16.08
CA GLU A 44 10.40 -4.63 -15.13
C GLU A 44 9.66 -5.02 -13.85
N ASN A 45 9.94 -6.20 -13.29
CA ASN A 45 9.35 -6.68 -12.05
C ASN A 45 10.42 -7.40 -11.19
N PRO A 46 11.34 -6.66 -10.54
CA PRO A 46 12.29 -7.27 -9.63
C PRO A 46 11.58 -7.90 -8.43
N ALA A 47 12.20 -8.93 -7.85
CA ALA A 47 11.67 -9.59 -6.67
C ALA A 47 11.57 -8.61 -5.49
N PRO A 48 10.53 -8.71 -4.63
CA PRO A 48 10.45 -7.97 -3.38
C PRO A 48 11.70 -8.17 -2.52
N THR A 49 12.09 -7.11 -1.81
CA THR A 49 13.24 -7.12 -0.91
C THR A 49 12.80 -6.97 0.54
N GLY A 50 13.59 -7.49 1.47
CA GLY A 50 13.28 -7.48 2.90
C GLY A 50 12.59 -8.75 3.41
N ASP A 51 12.60 -8.91 4.73
CA ASP A 51 12.06 -10.08 5.42
C ASP A 51 10.63 -9.81 5.94
N LYS A 52 10.54 -9.22 7.14
CA LYS A 52 9.28 -8.87 7.82
C LYS A 52 8.63 -7.61 7.24
N TYR A 53 9.44 -6.58 7.02
CA TYR A 53 9.08 -5.42 6.24
C TYR A 53 9.57 -5.65 4.82
N ARG A 54 8.67 -5.61 3.85
CA ARG A 54 9.02 -5.77 2.45
C ARG A 54 8.83 -4.48 1.69
N THR A 55 9.74 -4.23 0.77
CA THR A 55 9.62 -3.20 -0.24
C THR A 55 9.63 -3.88 -1.59
N TRP A 56 8.66 -3.52 -2.43
CA TRP A 56 8.51 -4.03 -3.77
C TRP A 56 8.22 -2.89 -4.73
N THR A 57 8.95 -2.87 -5.84
CA THR A 57 8.72 -1.92 -6.92
C THR A 57 8.71 -2.64 -8.24
N PHE A 58 7.90 -2.16 -9.18
CA PHE A 58 7.90 -2.62 -10.56
C PHE A 58 7.61 -1.45 -11.49
N THR A 59 8.04 -1.57 -12.75
CA THR A 59 7.83 -0.51 -13.75
C THR A 59 6.73 -0.92 -14.70
N ILE A 60 5.73 -0.04 -14.87
CA ILE A 60 4.72 -0.15 -15.92
C ILE A 60 4.96 0.89 -17.02
N GLY A 61 4.55 0.58 -18.23
CA GLY A 61 4.67 1.51 -19.34
C GLY A 61 4.32 0.92 -20.70
N SER A 62 4.60 1.72 -21.72
CA SER A 62 4.51 1.32 -23.12
C SER A 62 5.62 2.00 -23.91
N ALA A 63 6.07 1.37 -25.00
CA ALA A 63 7.10 1.93 -25.86
C ALA A 63 6.67 3.31 -26.39
N GLY A 64 7.47 4.35 -26.08
CA GLY A 64 7.23 5.72 -26.52
C GLY A 64 6.19 6.52 -25.73
N THR A 65 5.47 5.90 -24.78
CA THR A 65 4.39 6.57 -24.02
C THR A 65 4.85 7.08 -22.66
N GLY A 66 5.90 6.49 -22.09
CA GLY A 66 6.40 6.84 -20.75
C GLY A 66 6.46 5.64 -19.83
N ARG A 67 7.06 5.83 -18.66
CA ARG A 67 7.27 4.79 -17.64
C ARG A 67 6.80 5.35 -16.29
N ILE A 68 6.11 4.51 -15.52
CA ILE A 68 5.66 4.84 -14.16
C ILE A 68 6.16 3.72 -13.26
N ILE A 69 6.74 4.09 -12.12
CA ILE A 69 7.11 3.13 -11.08
C ILE A 69 5.87 2.89 -10.22
N ALA A 70 5.52 1.65 -9.94
CA ALA A 70 4.56 1.30 -8.90
C ALA A 70 5.36 0.75 -7.71
N SER A 71 5.03 1.22 -6.50
CA SER A 71 5.74 0.89 -5.28
C SER A 71 4.79 0.48 -4.18
N GLU A 72 5.21 -0.51 -3.40
CA GLU A 72 4.51 -1.01 -2.23
C GLU A 72 5.53 -1.29 -1.13
N GLU A 73 5.18 -0.97 0.10
CA GLU A 73 6.00 -1.32 1.26
C GLU A 73 5.16 -1.55 2.52
N GLY A 74 5.50 -2.59 3.27
CA GLY A 74 4.70 -2.91 4.44
C GLY A 74 5.10 -4.16 5.20
N TYR A 75 4.40 -4.38 6.31
CA TYR A 75 4.56 -5.53 7.20
C TYR A 75 3.61 -6.70 6.85
N ASN A 76 3.17 -6.79 5.60
CA ASN A 76 2.30 -7.83 5.07
C ASN A 76 2.99 -8.62 3.94
N PRO A 77 4.14 -9.26 4.21
CA PRO A 77 5.00 -9.87 3.19
C PRO A 77 4.27 -10.88 2.31
N SER A 78 3.29 -11.61 2.86
CA SER A 78 2.51 -12.59 2.11
C SER A 78 1.59 -11.96 1.05
N THR A 79 1.09 -10.75 1.29
CA THR A 79 0.24 -10.03 0.33
C THR A 79 1.10 -9.45 -0.79
N ILE A 80 2.23 -8.84 -0.43
CA ILE A 80 3.24 -8.35 -1.39
C ILE A 80 3.72 -9.50 -2.29
N ASP A 81 3.99 -10.68 -1.75
CA ASP A 81 4.40 -11.85 -2.54
C ASP A 81 3.32 -12.36 -3.50
N LYS A 82 2.04 -12.27 -3.11
CA LYS A 82 0.92 -12.63 -3.99
C LYS A 82 0.78 -11.62 -5.13
N ALA A 83 0.85 -10.32 -4.82
CA ALA A 83 0.81 -9.26 -5.81
C ALA A 83 1.98 -9.38 -6.80
N TYR A 84 3.20 -9.60 -6.29
CA TYR A 84 4.39 -9.86 -7.11
C TYR A 84 4.20 -11.02 -8.08
N ARG A 85 3.70 -12.17 -7.61
CA ARG A 85 3.46 -13.35 -8.47
C ARG A 85 2.41 -13.07 -9.54
N LEU A 86 1.36 -12.33 -9.20
CA LEU A 86 0.31 -11.94 -10.15
C LEU A 86 0.88 -11.05 -11.26
N VAL A 87 1.72 -10.07 -10.90
CA VAL A 87 2.42 -9.20 -11.85
C VAL A 87 3.45 -9.96 -12.68
N ASP A 88 4.19 -10.89 -12.08
CA ASP A 88 5.16 -11.73 -12.78
C ASP A 88 4.48 -12.65 -13.81
N GLU A 89 3.29 -13.17 -13.50
CA GLU A 89 2.49 -13.93 -14.47
C GLU A 89 2.11 -13.08 -15.68
N ALA A 90 1.57 -11.87 -15.45
CA ALA A 90 1.20 -10.96 -16.54
C ALA A 90 2.41 -10.51 -17.37
N PHE A 91 3.54 -10.25 -16.70
CA PHE A 91 4.81 -9.90 -17.35
C PHE A 91 5.29 -11.01 -18.29
N ARG A 92 5.31 -12.26 -17.82
CA ARG A 92 5.69 -13.43 -18.64
C ARG A 92 4.71 -13.71 -19.77
N ALA A 93 3.43 -13.40 -19.57
CA ALA A 93 2.41 -13.51 -20.59
C ALA A 93 2.43 -12.35 -21.61
N SER A 94 3.20 -11.29 -21.35
CA SER A 94 3.15 -10.04 -22.13
C SER A 94 1.73 -9.48 -22.21
N GLU A 95 0.99 -9.53 -21.10
CA GLU A 95 -0.38 -9.03 -20.98
C GLU A 95 -0.42 -7.84 -20.00
N PRO A 96 -1.38 -6.91 -20.16
CA PRO A 96 -1.48 -5.78 -19.25
C PRO A 96 -2.06 -6.20 -17.89
N VAL A 97 -1.62 -5.49 -16.85
CA VAL A 97 -2.22 -5.49 -15.52
C VAL A 97 -3.05 -4.22 -15.33
N ILE A 98 -4.02 -4.27 -14.42
CA ILE A 98 -4.66 -3.07 -13.89
C ILE A 98 -3.98 -2.72 -12.57
N VAL A 99 -3.44 -1.52 -12.48
CA VAL A 99 -2.79 -0.96 -11.29
C VAL A 99 -3.65 0.16 -10.75
N THR A 100 -3.97 0.10 -9.46
CA THR A 100 -4.69 1.16 -8.76
C THR A 100 -3.86 1.67 -7.61
N GLY A 101 -3.77 2.99 -7.47
CA GLY A 101 -3.00 3.60 -6.40
C GLY A 101 -2.94 5.11 -6.52
N LYS A 102 -2.17 5.75 -5.64
CA LYS A 102 -2.03 7.21 -5.62
C LYS A 102 -0.86 7.65 -6.50
N LEU A 103 -1.15 8.41 -7.55
CA LEU A 103 -0.11 8.94 -8.43
C LEU A 103 0.67 10.09 -7.75
N ARG A 104 1.98 9.95 -7.66
CA ARG A 104 2.93 10.98 -7.27
C ARG A 104 3.70 11.46 -8.49
N VAL A 105 3.91 12.77 -8.57
CA VAL A 105 4.58 13.42 -9.71
C VAL A 105 5.67 14.34 -9.17
N GLY A 106 6.89 14.14 -9.66
CA GLY A 106 8.06 14.94 -9.28
C GLY A 106 8.01 16.38 -9.83
N PRO A 107 8.67 17.34 -9.17
CA PRO A 107 9.34 17.20 -7.88
C PRO A 107 8.33 17.14 -6.72
N TYR A 108 8.41 16.09 -5.89
CA TYR A 108 7.59 15.91 -4.70
C TYR A 108 8.27 14.99 -3.68
N ARG A 109 8.56 15.51 -2.48
CA ARG A 109 9.24 14.76 -1.40
C ARG A 109 10.50 14.06 -1.93
N GLU A 110 10.50 12.73 -1.96
CA GLU A 110 11.62 11.87 -2.34
C GLU A 110 11.72 11.66 -3.86
N ILE A 111 10.69 12.05 -4.62
CA ILE A 111 10.65 11.94 -6.08
C ILE A 111 11.26 13.21 -6.68
N ALA A 112 12.53 13.11 -7.06
CA ALA A 112 13.25 14.21 -7.74
C ALA A 112 12.68 14.50 -9.13
N ALA A 113 12.32 13.47 -9.89
CA ALA A 113 11.72 13.55 -11.22
C ALA A 113 10.92 12.27 -11.55
N GLY A 114 9.97 12.37 -12.48
CA GLY A 114 9.18 11.23 -12.94
C GLY A 114 7.84 11.06 -12.24
N MET A 115 7.28 9.86 -12.34
CA MET A 115 5.97 9.48 -11.83
C MET A 115 6.08 8.15 -11.07
N GLU A 116 5.40 8.09 -9.93
CA GLU A 116 5.32 6.91 -9.09
C GLU A 116 3.87 6.69 -8.66
N ILE A 117 3.45 5.44 -8.46
CA ILE A 117 2.17 5.09 -7.89
C ILE A 117 2.45 4.41 -6.55
N ASP A 118 2.03 5.05 -5.47
CA ASP A 118 1.86 4.37 -4.19
C ASP A 118 0.74 3.34 -4.41
N LEU A 119 1.08 2.05 -4.45
CA LEU A 119 0.19 0.98 -4.87
C LEU A 119 -0.90 0.73 -3.81
N ASP A 120 -2.16 0.65 -4.24
CA ASP A 120 -3.25 0.17 -3.37
C ASP A 120 -3.64 -1.27 -3.78
N SER A 121 -3.69 -1.54 -5.09
CA SER A 121 -4.07 -2.85 -5.59
C SER A 121 -3.57 -3.14 -7.01
N VAL A 122 -3.48 -4.42 -7.32
CA VAL A 122 -3.20 -4.93 -8.66
C VAL A 122 -4.23 -5.98 -9.05
N SER A 123 -4.65 -5.94 -10.31
CA SER A 123 -5.61 -6.87 -10.89
C SER A 123 -5.14 -7.47 -12.20
N TYR A 124 -5.38 -8.77 -12.36
CA TYR A 124 -5.07 -9.54 -13.56
C TYR A 124 -6.02 -10.74 -13.67
N LYS A 125 -6.60 -10.95 -14.86
CA LYS A 125 -7.54 -12.07 -15.15
C LYS A 125 -8.65 -12.26 -14.11
N GLY A 126 -9.21 -11.15 -13.61
CA GLY A 126 -10.29 -11.16 -12.62
C GLY A 126 -9.85 -11.45 -11.18
N THR A 127 -8.55 -11.68 -10.94
CA THR A 127 -7.98 -11.73 -9.59
C THR A 127 -7.52 -10.33 -9.20
N VAL A 128 -7.96 -9.86 -8.03
CA VAL A 128 -7.56 -8.58 -7.46
C VAL A 128 -6.82 -8.84 -6.14
N ILE A 129 -5.64 -8.24 -5.99
CA ILE A 129 -4.89 -8.23 -4.73
C ILE A 129 -4.84 -6.80 -4.23
N ASN A 130 -5.49 -6.54 -3.10
CA ASN A 130 -5.32 -5.30 -2.33
C ASN A 130 -4.03 -5.42 -1.51
N THR A 131 -3.08 -4.53 -1.75
CA THR A 131 -1.77 -4.56 -1.10
C THR A 131 -1.76 -3.94 0.29
N ASP A 132 -2.84 -3.29 0.72
CA ASP A 132 -3.06 -2.82 2.10
C ASP A 132 -3.72 -3.88 3.01
N GLU A 133 -4.03 -5.07 2.49
CA GLU A 133 -4.74 -6.12 3.22
C GLU A 133 -3.85 -7.31 3.62
N GLY A 134 -4.41 -8.21 4.44
CA GLY A 134 -3.83 -9.50 4.78
C GLY A 134 -3.22 -9.59 6.18
N PRO A 135 -2.60 -10.74 6.51
CA PRO A 135 -1.98 -10.91 7.81
C PRO A 135 -0.72 -10.03 7.90
N PHE A 136 -0.78 -9.04 8.77
CA PHE A 136 0.39 -8.28 9.19
C PHE A 136 1.22 -9.11 10.17
N VAL A 137 2.54 -8.96 10.11
CA VAL A 137 3.45 -9.58 11.09
C VAL A 137 3.09 -9.07 12.50
N GLN A 138 2.68 -9.98 13.40
CA GLN A 138 2.09 -9.66 14.71
C GLN A 138 3.01 -8.85 15.64
N ASP A 139 4.33 -8.96 15.48
CA ASP A 139 5.32 -8.32 16.37
C ASP A 139 5.22 -6.79 16.41
N TYR A 140 4.51 -6.17 15.45
CA TYR A 140 4.41 -4.71 15.34
C TYR A 140 3.15 -4.10 15.98
N TYR A 141 2.12 -4.90 16.28
CA TYR A 141 0.93 -4.44 17.02
C TYR A 141 1.10 -4.47 18.54
N TYR A 142 2.31 -4.71 19.04
CA TYR A 142 2.60 -4.54 20.47
C TYR A 142 2.88 -3.07 20.78
N TYR A 143 1.82 -2.26 20.76
CA TYR A 143 1.80 -1.02 21.53
C TYR A 143 1.75 -1.43 23.02
N PRO A 144 2.77 -1.17 23.85
CA PRO A 144 2.55 -1.23 25.28
C PRO A 144 1.62 -0.07 25.62
N TYR A 145 0.33 -0.38 25.71
CA TYR A 145 -0.66 0.52 26.28
C TYR A 145 -0.28 0.73 27.75
N TYR A 146 0.54 1.75 28.03
CA TYR A 146 0.74 2.23 29.39
C TYR A 146 -0.52 2.98 29.82
N GLY A 147 -1.36 2.30 30.59
CA GLY A 147 -2.37 2.92 31.46
C GLY A 147 -3.61 2.04 31.67
N PRO A 148 -4.09 1.89 32.92
CA PRO A 148 -4.22 3.02 33.84
C PRO A 148 -3.45 2.87 35.16
N LEU A 149 -3.41 4.02 35.85
CA LEU A 149 -3.35 4.23 37.29
C LEU A 149 -3.95 3.07 38.11
N PHE A 150 -3.66 3.02 39.41
CA PHE A 150 -4.14 2.04 40.43
C PHE A 150 -3.25 0.81 40.64
N TRP A 151 -2.02 1.00 41.14
CA TRP A 151 -1.50 0.09 42.18
C TRP A 151 -0.86 0.93 43.29
N ASP A 152 -1.44 0.76 44.47
CA ASP A 152 -1.24 1.46 45.74
C ASP A 152 0.15 1.19 46.36
N PRO A 153 0.66 2.07 47.25
CA PRO A 153 1.98 1.99 47.84
C PRO A 153 1.98 1.04 49.04
N TRP A 154 2.52 -0.16 48.88
CA TRP A 154 2.77 -1.06 50.00
C TRP A 154 4.24 -1.42 50.06
N PHE A 155 5.00 -0.58 50.75
CA PHE A 155 6.25 -0.97 51.40
C PHE A 155 5.90 -1.58 52.76
N PRO A 156 6.05 -2.90 52.99
CA PRO A 156 6.24 -3.39 54.33
C PRO A 156 7.74 -3.33 54.66
N HIS A 157 8.05 -2.53 55.68
CA HIS A 157 9.28 -2.69 56.42
C HIS A 157 9.41 -4.16 56.89
N HIS A 158 10.53 -4.80 56.54
CA HIS A 158 11.09 -5.84 57.40
C HIS A 158 12.54 -5.53 57.70
N HIS A 159 12.77 -5.32 58.99
CA HIS A 159 14.05 -5.22 59.67
C HIS A 159 14.79 -6.56 59.71
N HIS A 160 16.08 -6.46 60.09
CA HIS A 160 16.96 -7.47 60.70
C HIS A 160 17.73 -8.37 59.72
N HIS A 161 19.02 -8.70 59.89
CA HIS A 161 20.08 -8.44 60.88
C HIS A 161 21.40 -8.98 60.25
N HIS A 162 22.56 -8.49 60.73
CA HIS A 162 23.92 -9.10 60.82
C HIS A 162 24.37 -10.11 59.73
N TRP A 163 25.53 -9.96 59.08
CA TRP A 163 26.89 -9.96 59.65
C TRP A 163 27.83 -9.01 58.90
#